data_AF-A0A7U9MTR5-F1
#
_entry.id   AF-A0A7U9MTR5-F1
#
_cell.length_a   1.000
_cell.length_b   1.000
_cell.length_c   1.000
_cell.angle_alpha   90.00
_cell.angle_beta   90.00
_cell.angle_gamma   90.00
#
_symmetry.space_group_name_H-M   'P 1'
#
loop_
_entity.id
_entity.type
_entity.pdbx_description
1 polymer ?
#
loop_
_entity_poly.entity_id
_entity_poly.type
_entity_poly.pdbx_seq_one_letter_code
_entity_poly.pdbx_strand_id
1 'polypeptide(L)'
;MAVRDTKNSGSHNASRKYGVICRQEEACIVRKMGVAEKDTAGLGSLGALFSCMRAGDTLCVPGVASFASSAGDLWMKMQSLSARGAGFQSGSERYLDFSCTSPLPAVVAETLKAFASREAGFVSWVQCSRLPEAAKMALAVRIRAESIAGIALVFQNNGIRKKGG
;
A
#
# COMPACT_ATOMS: atom_id res chain seq x y z
N MET A 1 -18.64 52.90 1.64
CA MET A 1 -18.60 51.86 2.71
C MET A 1 -18.55 50.51 2.02
N ALA A 2 -17.42 49.81 2.14
CA ALA A 2 -17.24 48.49 1.56
C ALA A 2 -17.89 47.43 2.45
N VAL A 3 -18.95 46.78 1.95
CA VAL A 3 -19.54 45.61 2.58
C VAL A 3 -18.64 44.44 2.24
N ARG A 4 -17.86 43.98 3.22
CA ARG A 4 -17.04 42.78 3.11
C ARG A 4 -17.97 41.58 3.12
N ASP A 5 -18.18 40.99 1.95
CA ASP A 5 -18.73 39.64 1.85
C ASP A 5 -17.79 38.69 2.58
N THR A 6 -18.29 38.20 3.71
CA THR A 6 -17.64 37.22 4.56
C THR A 6 -17.61 35.92 3.78
N LYS A 7 -16.42 35.55 3.28
CA LYS A 7 -16.17 34.22 2.72
C LYS A 7 -16.55 33.20 3.76
N ASN A 8 -17.65 32.51 3.50
CA ASN A 8 -18.07 31.31 4.17
C ASN A 8 -16.98 30.25 3.94
N SER A 9 -16.03 30.14 4.87
CA SER A 9 -15.00 29.11 4.85
C SER A 9 -15.64 27.80 5.29
N GLY A 10 -16.40 27.19 4.38
CA GLY A 10 -16.74 25.79 4.48
C GLY A 10 -15.44 25.00 4.54
N SER A 11 -15.07 24.54 5.74
CA SER A 11 -14.02 23.55 5.94
C SER A 11 -14.50 22.23 5.34
N HIS A 12 -14.46 22.11 4.02
CA HIS A 12 -14.35 20.81 3.39
C HIS A 12 -13.09 20.16 3.98
N ASN A 13 -13.26 19.15 4.83
CA ASN A 13 -12.17 18.25 5.21
C ASN A 13 -11.69 17.57 3.91
N ALA A 14 -10.79 18.24 3.20
CA ALA A 14 -10.19 17.70 1.99
C ALA A 14 -9.41 16.45 2.39
N SER A 15 -9.77 15.31 1.80
CA SER A 15 -9.06 14.04 1.95
C SER A 15 -7.56 14.27 1.75
N ARG A 16 -6.74 13.92 2.75
CA ARG A 16 -5.29 14.09 2.66
C ARG A 16 -4.63 12.88 2.01
N LYS A 17 -3.48 13.11 1.39
CA LYS A 17 -2.62 12.05 0.86
C LYS A 17 -1.33 12.00 1.66
N TYR A 18 -0.97 10.81 2.10
CA TYR A 18 0.26 10.54 2.85
C TYR A 18 1.16 9.63 2.04
N GLY A 19 2.44 9.97 1.91
CA GLY A 19 3.42 9.21 1.16
C GLY A 19 4.25 8.31 2.06
N VAL A 20 4.51 7.08 1.66
CA VAL A 20 5.51 6.22 2.33
C VAL A 20 6.59 5.84 1.34
N ILE A 21 7.83 6.14 1.68
CA ILE A 21 9.00 5.80 0.85
C ILE A 21 10.00 4.94 1.64
N CYS A 22 10.67 4.04 0.93
CA CYS A 22 11.82 3.29 1.43
C CYS A 22 13.14 3.99 1.04
N ARG A 23 13.18 4.60 -0.15
CA ARG A 23 14.36 5.27 -0.71
C ARG A 23 14.02 6.70 -1.13
N GLN A 24 14.98 7.62 -1.03
CA GLN A 24 14.75 9.02 -1.41
C GLN A 24 14.35 9.20 -2.88
N GLU A 25 14.87 8.34 -3.76
CA GLU A 25 14.55 8.32 -5.20
C GLU A 25 13.05 8.15 -5.47
N GLU A 26 12.34 7.45 -4.58
CA GLU A 26 10.92 7.18 -4.70
C GLU A 26 10.03 8.38 -4.36
N ALA A 27 10.60 9.43 -3.75
CA ALA A 27 9.88 10.66 -3.40
C ALA A 27 9.26 11.32 -4.64
N CYS A 28 9.86 11.16 -5.82
CA CYS A 28 9.29 11.67 -7.06
C CYS A 28 7.98 10.97 -7.46
N ILE A 29 7.83 9.68 -7.12
CA ILE A 29 6.64 8.88 -7.46
C ILE A 29 5.47 9.32 -6.60
N VAL A 30 5.67 9.45 -5.28
CA VAL A 30 4.61 9.91 -4.36
C VAL A 30 4.20 11.36 -4.59
N ARG A 31 5.15 12.24 -4.96
CA ARG A 31 4.82 13.61 -5.38
C ARG A 31 3.94 13.65 -6.63
N LYS A 32 4.20 12.81 -7.63
CA LYS A 32 3.34 12.68 -8.82
C LYS A 32 1.93 12.19 -8.49
N MET A 33 1.75 11.47 -7.37
CA MET A 33 0.43 11.07 -6.87
C MET A 33 -0.28 12.18 -6.07
N GLY A 34 0.33 13.36 -5.91
CA GLY A 34 -0.24 14.52 -5.21
C GLY A 34 0.05 14.56 -3.72
N VAL A 35 1.04 13.81 -3.23
CA VAL A 35 1.50 13.89 -1.83
C VAL A 35 2.40 15.11 -1.65
N ALA A 36 2.12 15.93 -0.63
CA ALA A 36 3.01 17.02 -0.25
C ALA A 36 4.26 16.49 0.47
N GLU A 37 5.40 17.17 0.32
CA GLU A 37 6.68 16.72 0.89
C GLU A 37 6.62 16.50 2.42
N LYS A 38 5.95 17.42 3.13
CA LYS A 38 5.70 17.33 4.59
C LYS A 38 4.86 16.12 5.02
N ASP A 39 4.07 15.56 4.10
CA ASP A 39 3.18 14.43 4.34
C ASP A 39 3.80 13.10 3.86
N THR A 40 5.10 13.11 3.55
CA THR A 40 5.88 11.93 3.17
C THR A 40 6.71 11.44 4.37
N ALA A 41 6.65 10.13 4.63
CA ALA A 41 7.37 9.49 5.72
C ALA A 41 8.15 8.25 5.26
N GLY A 42 9.15 7.85 6.03
CA GLY A 42 9.84 6.57 5.85
C GLY A 42 9.03 5.39 6.40
N LEU A 43 9.36 4.17 5.94
CA LEU A 43 8.78 2.91 6.46
C LEU A 43 8.82 2.80 8.00
N GLY A 44 9.90 3.25 8.64
CA GLY A 44 10.05 3.23 10.10
C GLY A 44 9.03 4.09 10.86
N SER A 45 8.38 5.03 10.17
CA SER A 45 7.37 5.94 10.74
C SER A 45 5.93 5.53 10.40
N LEU A 46 5.73 4.34 9.83
CA LEU A 46 4.40 3.85 9.44
C LEU A 46 3.39 3.85 10.60
N GLY A 47 3.81 3.46 11.80
CA GLY A 47 2.95 3.47 12.98
C GLY A 47 2.44 4.87 13.32
N ALA A 48 3.33 5.86 13.31
CA ALA A 48 2.98 7.26 13.56
C ALA A 48 2.07 7.82 12.45
N LEU A 49 2.37 7.49 11.19
CA LEU A 49 1.57 7.91 10.04
C LEU A 49 0.15 7.33 10.13
N PHE A 50 0.02 6.04 10.43
CA PHE A 50 -1.27 5.38 10.63
C PHE A 50 -2.07 5.99 11.79
N SER A 51 -1.44 6.51 12.84
CA SER A 51 -2.12 7.22 13.93
C SER A 51 -2.64 8.61 13.51
N CYS A 52 -2.04 9.23 12.49
CA CYS A 52 -2.45 10.53 11.98
C CYS A 52 -3.54 10.44 10.90
N MET A 53 -3.64 9.29 10.22
CA MET A 53 -4.62 9.06 9.16
C MET A 53 -6.04 8.95 9.69
N ARG A 54 -6.99 9.52 8.95
CA ARG A 54 -8.42 9.48 9.21
C ARG A 54 -9.16 8.79 8.06
N ALA A 55 -10.42 8.44 8.30
CA ALA A 55 -11.29 7.95 7.25
C ALA A 55 -11.38 8.97 6.11
N GLY A 56 -11.18 8.50 4.87
CA GLY A 56 -11.09 9.34 3.68
C GLY A 56 -9.68 9.77 3.29
N ASP A 57 -8.68 9.65 4.16
CA ASP A 57 -7.28 9.88 3.76
C ASP A 57 -6.77 8.74 2.90
N THR A 58 -5.77 9.00 2.05
CA THR A 58 -5.17 8.01 1.15
C THR A 58 -3.69 7.81 1.46
N LEU A 59 -3.29 6.56 1.60
CA LEU A 59 -1.88 6.17 1.65
C LEU A 59 -1.36 5.96 0.23
N CYS A 60 -0.32 6.68 -0.14
CA CYS A 60 0.33 6.59 -1.43
C CYS A 60 1.71 5.96 -1.28
N VAL A 61 1.97 4.88 -2.03
CA VAL A 61 3.26 4.18 -2.00
C VAL A 61 3.85 4.05 -3.40
N PRO A 62 5.18 4.11 -3.56
CA PRO A 62 5.84 3.94 -4.85
C PRO A 62 5.52 2.61 -5.53
N GLY A 63 5.51 1.54 -4.74
CA GLY A 63 5.11 0.20 -5.14
C GLY A 63 4.96 -0.69 -3.90
N VAL A 64 4.24 -1.79 -4.04
CA VAL A 64 3.99 -2.74 -2.93
C VAL A 64 5.27 -3.34 -2.38
N ALA A 65 6.27 -3.57 -3.24
CA ALA A 65 7.56 -4.13 -2.83
C ALA A 65 8.38 -3.19 -1.94
N SER A 66 8.19 -1.88 -2.08
CA SER A 66 8.81 -0.87 -1.22
C SER A 66 8.01 -0.62 0.05
N PHE A 67 6.79 -1.14 0.15
CA PHE A 67 5.87 -0.89 1.26
C PHE A 67 5.70 -2.11 2.19
N ALA A 68 5.79 -3.31 1.64
CA ALA A 68 5.60 -4.56 2.36
C ALA A 68 6.76 -5.54 2.10
N SER A 69 7.13 -6.26 3.15
CA SER A 69 8.22 -7.24 3.11
C SER A 69 7.77 -8.65 2.73
N SER A 70 6.46 -8.89 2.71
CA SER A 70 5.85 -10.19 2.42
C SER A 70 4.39 -10.02 1.98
N ALA A 71 3.83 -11.02 1.30
CA ALA A 71 2.43 -11.04 0.91
C ALA A 71 1.50 -10.97 2.14
N GLY A 72 1.85 -11.67 3.22
CA GLY A 72 1.14 -11.58 4.49
C GLY A 72 1.14 -10.18 5.11
N ASP A 73 2.32 -9.53 5.15
CA ASP A 73 2.46 -8.15 5.63
C ASP A 73 1.60 -7.17 4.81
N LEU A 74 1.66 -7.29 3.47
CA LEU A 74 0.84 -6.47 2.58
C LEU A 74 -0.65 -6.66 2.84
N TRP A 75 -1.12 -7.90 2.92
CA TRP A 75 -2.52 -8.25 3.15
C TRP A 75 -3.04 -7.65 4.46
N MET A 76 -2.27 -7.77 5.55
CA MET A 76 -2.62 -7.20 6.85
C MET A 76 -2.67 -5.66 6.80
N LYS A 77 -1.72 -5.02 6.12
CA LYS A 77 -1.73 -3.56 5.92
C LYS A 77 -2.95 -3.10 5.13
N MET A 78 -3.32 -3.81 4.06
CA MET A 78 -4.53 -3.48 3.28
C MET A 78 -5.81 -3.62 4.09
N GLN A 79 -5.94 -4.69 4.87
CA GLN A 79 -7.07 -4.85 5.78
C GLN A 79 -7.15 -3.73 6.81
N SER A 80 -6.02 -3.36 7.42
CA SER A 80 -5.96 -2.27 8.41
C SER A 80 -6.39 -0.93 7.81
N LEU A 81 -5.93 -0.60 6.61
CA LEU A 81 -6.34 0.61 5.89
C LEU A 81 -7.84 0.59 5.57
N SER A 82 -8.33 -0.53 5.02
CA SER A 82 -9.75 -0.70 4.68
C SER A 82 -10.64 -0.59 5.92
N ALA A 83 -10.27 -1.21 7.05
CA ALA A 83 -11.02 -1.15 8.30
C ALA A 83 -11.08 0.27 8.89
N ARG A 84 -10.07 1.10 8.62
CA ARG A 84 -10.02 2.51 9.03
C ARG A 84 -10.77 3.45 8.07
N GLY A 85 -11.28 2.92 6.95
CA GLY A 85 -11.85 3.74 5.88
C GLY A 85 -10.80 4.62 5.19
N ALA A 86 -9.52 4.25 5.28
CA ALA A 86 -8.45 4.92 4.55
C ALA A 86 -8.28 4.29 3.16
N GLY A 87 -7.98 5.11 2.16
CA GLY A 87 -7.62 4.65 0.83
C GLY A 87 -6.17 4.21 0.71
N PHE A 88 -5.88 3.52 -0.38
CA PHE A 88 -4.55 3.12 -0.79
C PHE A 88 -4.36 3.39 -2.27
N GLN A 89 -3.18 3.86 -2.66
CA GLN A 89 -2.79 4.08 -4.03
C GLN A 89 -1.33 3.66 -4.23
N SER A 90 -1.09 2.73 -5.16
CA SER A 90 0.26 2.42 -5.62
C SER A 90 0.65 3.22 -6.87
N GLY A 91 1.91 3.64 -6.94
CA GLY A 91 2.51 4.23 -8.14
C GLY A 91 2.84 3.23 -9.24
N SER A 92 3.16 1.98 -8.87
CA SER A 92 3.56 0.91 -9.79
C SER A 92 2.41 -0.06 -10.12
N GLU A 93 1.60 -0.40 -9.14
CA GLU A 93 0.52 -1.39 -9.26
C GLU A 93 -0.81 -0.69 -9.55
N ARG A 94 -1.10 -0.44 -10.84
CA ARG A 94 -2.23 0.39 -11.29
C ARG A 94 -3.63 -0.09 -10.90
N TYR A 95 -3.78 -1.36 -10.55
CA TYR A 95 -5.05 -1.97 -10.13
C TYR A 95 -5.11 -2.26 -8.64
N LEU A 96 -4.07 -1.87 -7.91
CA LEU A 96 -4.07 -1.94 -6.46
C LEU A 96 -4.29 -0.53 -5.91
N ASP A 97 -5.53 -0.06 -6.10
CA ASP A 97 -6.03 1.20 -5.59
C ASP A 97 -7.43 1.01 -4.98
N PHE A 98 -7.66 1.64 -3.83
CA PHE A 98 -8.98 1.72 -3.23
C PHE A 98 -9.12 3.00 -2.40
N SER A 99 -10.35 3.37 -2.10
CA SER A 99 -10.67 4.56 -1.32
C SER A 99 -11.86 4.31 -0.41
N CYS A 100 -12.21 5.29 0.42
CA CYS A 100 -13.40 5.21 1.27
C CYS A 100 -14.71 5.12 0.46
N THR A 101 -14.75 5.68 -0.75
CA THR A 101 -15.93 5.65 -1.64
C THR A 101 -15.87 4.52 -2.67
N SER A 102 -14.69 3.92 -2.87
CA SER A 102 -14.47 2.77 -3.74
C SER A 102 -13.68 1.71 -2.98
N PRO A 103 -14.35 0.87 -2.17
CA PRO A 103 -13.68 -0.07 -1.28
C PRO A 103 -12.86 -1.11 -2.07
N LEU A 104 -11.92 -1.77 -1.37
CA LEU A 104 -11.08 -2.81 -1.94
C LEU A 104 -11.94 -3.87 -2.65
N PRO A 105 -11.81 -4.06 -3.97
CA PRO A 105 -12.64 -5.03 -4.68
C PRO A 105 -12.44 -6.44 -4.13
N ALA A 106 -13.53 -7.21 -3.99
CA ALA A 106 -13.48 -8.57 -3.43
C ALA A 106 -12.47 -9.47 -4.16
N VAL A 107 -12.38 -9.35 -5.49
CA VAL A 107 -11.40 -10.09 -6.30
C VAL A 107 -9.95 -9.73 -5.92
N VAL A 108 -9.66 -8.45 -5.69
CA VAL A 108 -8.34 -7.99 -5.26
C VAL A 108 -8.04 -8.51 -3.86
N ALA A 109 -9.00 -8.41 -2.93
CA ALA A 109 -8.86 -8.89 -1.57
C ALA A 109 -8.59 -10.41 -1.52
N GLU A 110 -9.38 -11.22 -2.23
CA GLU A 110 -9.18 -12.67 -2.29
C GLU A 110 -7.86 -13.05 -2.99
N THR A 111 -7.44 -12.28 -4.00
CA THR A 111 -6.13 -12.48 -4.64
C THR A 111 -5.00 -12.26 -3.64
N LEU A 112 -4.99 -11.13 -2.92
CA LEU A 112 -3.99 -10.83 -1.90
C LEU A 112 -3.96 -11.88 -0.79
N LYS A 113 -5.15 -12.30 -0.32
CA LYS A 113 -5.31 -13.36 0.67
C LYS A 113 -4.75 -14.70 0.16
N ALA A 114 -4.99 -15.06 -1.09
CA ALA A 114 -4.44 -16.28 -1.69
C ALA A 114 -2.91 -16.27 -1.73
N PHE A 115 -2.29 -15.14 -2.10
CA PHE A 115 -0.84 -14.98 -2.03
C PHE A 115 -0.33 -15.09 -0.59
N ALA A 116 -0.97 -14.42 0.37
CA ALA A 116 -0.60 -14.49 1.78
C ALA A 116 -0.70 -15.93 2.36
N SER A 117 -1.79 -16.64 2.07
CA SER A 117 -1.98 -18.03 2.50
C SER A 117 -0.96 -18.98 1.86
N ARG A 118 -0.64 -18.79 0.57
CA ARG A 118 0.36 -19.60 -0.13
C ARG A 118 1.77 -19.35 0.41
N GLU A 119 2.13 -18.08 0.64
CA GLU A 119 3.40 -17.71 1.29
C GLU A 119 3.52 -18.39 2.65
N ALA A 120 2.49 -18.28 3.51
CA ALA A 120 2.48 -18.89 4.83
C ALA A 120 2.64 -20.43 4.77
N GLY A 121 1.95 -21.08 3.84
CA GLY A 121 2.08 -22.53 3.62
C GLY A 121 3.49 -22.96 3.24
N PHE A 122 4.13 -22.26 2.31
CA PHE A 122 5.51 -22.56 1.91
C PHE A 122 6.52 -22.26 3.02
N VAL A 123 6.38 -21.14 3.73
CA VAL A 123 7.26 -20.82 4.86
C VAL A 123 7.14 -21.89 5.95
N SER A 124 5.91 -22.30 6.30
CA SER A 124 5.68 -23.37 7.27
C SER A 124 6.31 -24.69 6.83
N TRP A 125 6.16 -25.07 5.56
CA TRP A 125 6.79 -26.26 5.01
C TRP A 125 8.33 -26.22 5.12
N VAL A 126 8.95 -25.08 4.81
CA VAL A 126 10.42 -24.88 4.98
C VAL A 126 10.82 -25.01 6.45
N GLN A 127 10.06 -24.40 7.36
CA GLN A 127 10.33 -24.45 8.79
C GLN A 127 10.29 -25.87 9.36
N CYS A 128 9.35 -26.69 8.88
CA CYS A 128 9.22 -28.10 9.27
C CYS A 128 10.19 -29.05 8.56
N SER A 129 10.99 -28.57 7.59
CA SER A 129 11.96 -29.39 6.88
C SER A 129 13.17 -29.78 7.73
N ARG A 130 13.94 -30.77 7.27
CA ARG A 130 15.20 -31.21 7.90
C ARG A 130 16.42 -30.35 7.50
N LEU A 131 16.20 -29.20 6.87
CA LEU A 131 17.28 -28.30 6.46
C LEU A 131 17.97 -27.65 7.67
N PRO A 132 19.24 -27.22 7.53
CA PRO A 132 19.89 -26.36 8.51
C PRO A 132 19.14 -25.04 8.70
N GLU A 133 19.17 -24.48 9.91
CA GLU A 133 18.39 -23.28 10.26
C GLU A 133 18.74 -22.06 9.37
N ALA A 134 20.03 -21.88 9.06
CA ALA A 134 20.47 -20.83 8.15
C ALA A 134 19.84 -20.94 6.75
N ALA A 135 19.70 -22.17 6.24
CA ALA A 135 19.05 -22.43 4.95
C ALA A 135 17.54 -22.18 5.02
N LYS A 136 16.88 -22.56 6.12
CA LYS A 136 15.45 -22.27 6.34
C LYS A 136 15.18 -20.77 6.33
N MET A 137 16.00 -19.99 7.05
CA MET A 137 15.88 -18.54 7.11
C MET A 137 16.08 -17.90 5.73
N ALA A 138 17.11 -18.30 4.99
CA ALA A 138 17.36 -17.81 3.64
C ALA A 138 16.21 -18.13 2.66
N LEU A 139 15.70 -19.37 2.71
CA LEU A 139 14.57 -19.79 1.87
C LEU A 139 13.28 -19.04 2.24
N ALA A 140 13.00 -18.84 3.52
CA ALA A 140 11.82 -18.10 3.96
C ALA A 140 11.86 -16.64 3.47
N VAL A 141 13.02 -15.98 3.55
CA VAL A 141 13.21 -14.63 2.99
C VAL A 141 12.95 -14.61 1.49
N ARG A 142 13.48 -15.60 0.76
CA ARG A 142 13.27 -15.69 -0.69
C ARG A 142 11.81 -15.94 -1.06
N ILE A 143 11.12 -16.86 -0.37
CA ILE A 143 9.70 -17.14 -0.58
C ILE A 143 8.85 -15.87 -0.40
N ARG A 144 9.14 -15.07 0.64
CA ARG A 144 8.43 -13.81 0.89
C ARG A 144 8.68 -12.77 -0.21
N ALA A 145 9.94 -12.63 -0.63
CA ALA A 145 10.31 -11.73 -1.73
C ALA A 145 9.64 -12.12 -3.05
N GLU A 146 9.64 -13.40 -3.41
CA GLU A 146 8.97 -13.93 -4.61
C GLU A 146 7.45 -13.73 -4.55
N SER A 147 6.85 -13.88 -3.37
CA SER A 147 5.41 -13.67 -3.19
C SER A 147 5.01 -12.22 -3.44
N ILE A 148 5.80 -11.26 -2.91
CA ILE A 148 5.61 -9.83 -3.19
C ILE A 148 5.85 -9.51 -4.67
N ALA A 149 6.89 -10.06 -5.29
CA ALA A 149 7.15 -9.87 -6.71
C ALA A 149 5.99 -10.42 -7.57
N GLY A 150 5.43 -11.57 -7.20
CA GLY A 150 4.25 -12.14 -7.85
C GLY A 150 3.02 -11.24 -7.73
N ILE A 151 2.76 -10.67 -6.55
CA ILE A 151 1.70 -9.67 -6.36
C ILE A 151 1.96 -8.45 -7.25
N ALA A 152 3.17 -7.90 -7.21
CA ALA A 152 3.55 -6.76 -8.03
C ALA A 152 3.28 -7.06 -9.51
N LEU A 153 3.68 -8.23 -10.03
CA LEU A 153 3.41 -8.64 -11.41
C LEU A 153 1.92 -8.76 -11.74
N VAL A 154 1.11 -9.35 -10.85
CA VAL A 154 -0.34 -9.50 -11.07
C VAL A 154 -1.04 -8.14 -11.16
N PHE A 155 -0.60 -7.16 -10.38
CA PHE A 155 -1.18 -5.80 -10.37
C PHE A 155 -0.40 -4.78 -11.21
N GLN A 156 0.78 -5.14 -11.72
CA GLN A 156 1.54 -4.41 -12.72
C GLN A 156 0.92 -4.66 -14.08
N ASN A 157 0.32 -3.62 -14.61
CA ASN A 157 -0.45 -3.71 -15.82
C ASN A 157 0.42 -3.38 -17.04
N ASN A 158 1.11 -4.39 -17.58
CA ASN A 158 1.89 -4.29 -18.82
C ASN A 158 1.02 -4.35 -20.11
N GLY A 159 -0.25 -3.94 -20.09
CA GLY A 159 -1.03 -3.99 -21.34
C GLY A 159 -2.46 -3.45 -21.37
N ILE A 160 -3.17 -3.34 -20.24
CA ILE A 160 -4.55 -2.84 -20.26
C ILE A 160 -4.52 -1.32 -20.06
N ARG A 161 -4.56 -0.57 -21.17
CA ARG A 161 -4.83 0.87 -21.12
C ARG A 161 -6.15 1.09 -20.35
N LYS A 162 -6.10 1.87 -19.27
CA LYS A 162 -7.31 2.46 -18.66
C LYS A 162 -8.06 3.12 -19.83
N LYS A 163 -9.27 2.63 -20.18
CA LYS A 163 -10.13 3.36 -21.13
C LYS A 163 -10.27 4.78 -20.56
N GLY A 164 -10.02 5.76 -21.42
CA GLY A 164 -9.72 7.13 -21.04
C GLY A 164 -10.70 7.78 -20.06
N GLY A 165 -10.14 8.69 -19.25
CA GLY A 165 -10.87 9.87 -18.83
C GLY A 165 -10.73 10.96 -19.88
#